data_AF-A0A497GGH5-F1
#
_entry.id   AF-A0A497GGH5-F1
#
_cell.length_a   1.000
_cell.length_b   1.000
_cell.length_c   1.000
_cell.angle_alpha   90.00
_cell.angle_beta   90.00
_cell.angle_gamma   90.00
#
_symmetry.space_group_name_H-M   'P 1'
#
loop_
_entity.id
_entity.type
_entity.pdbx_description
1 polymer ?
#
loop_
_entity_poly.entity_id
_entity_poly.type
_entity_poly.pdbx_seq_one_letter_code
_entity_poly.pdbx_strand_id
1 'polypeptide(L)'
;MIDPLKDRLGKVTVILYGSYARGDFNLWSDIDIIVISEHFSKIKPLDRINKILDILPPNVEAICLTPKEARNFFKKPWGHKILKEAKIIIDENRIIEK
;
A
#
# COMPACT_ATOMS: atom_id res chain seq x y z
N MET A 1 -11.68 -5.21 -4.78
CA MET A 1 -10.89 -4.33 -3.89
C MET A 1 -10.35 -3.11 -4.62
N ILE A 2 -9.65 -3.26 -5.76
CA ILE A 2 -8.98 -2.13 -6.42
C ILE A 2 -9.96 -1.08 -6.96
N ASP A 3 -11.06 -1.47 -7.62
CA ASP A 3 -11.99 -0.48 -8.18
C ASP A 3 -12.65 0.39 -7.11
N PRO A 4 -13.19 -0.16 -6.00
CA PRO A 4 -13.69 0.68 -4.91
C PRO A 4 -12.64 1.62 -4.28
N LEU A 5 -11.36 1.19 -4.22
CA LEU A 5 -10.28 2.07 -3.77
C LEU A 5 -10.07 3.23 -4.74
N LYS A 6 -10.11 2.97 -6.05
CA LYS A 6 -9.99 4.00 -7.09
C LYS A 6 -11.14 4.98 -7.06
N ASP A 7 -12.37 4.49 -6.92
CA ASP A 7 -13.55 5.34 -6.86
C ASP A 7 -13.49 6.31 -5.66
N ARG A 8 -12.95 5.84 -4.53
CA ARG A 8 -12.85 6.65 -3.30
C ARG A 8 -11.62 7.55 -3.25
N LEU A 9 -10.48 7.08 -3.72
CA LEU A 9 -9.17 7.74 -3.55
C LEU A 9 -8.63 8.37 -4.85
N GLY A 10 -9.28 8.17 -5.99
CA GLY A 10 -8.78 8.58 -7.29
C GLY A 10 -7.64 7.68 -7.77
N LYS A 11 -6.55 8.27 -8.26
CA LYS A 11 -5.37 7.49 -8.69
C LYS A 11 -4.73 6.77 -7.50
N VAL A 12 -4.55 5.46 -7.64
CA VAL A 12 -3.94 4.64 -6.58
C VAL A 12 -2.76 3.82 -7.07
N THR A 13 -1.81 3.63 -6.16
CA THR A 13 -0.78 2.59 -6.29
C THR A 13 -0.96 1.63 -5.13
N VAL A 14 -1.07 0.34 -5.40
CA VAL A 14 -1.21 -0.70 -4.39
C VAL A 14 -0.11 -1.72 -4.57
N ILE A 15 0.61 -1.97 -3.48
CA ILE A 15 1.77 -2.84 -3.44
C ILE A 15 1.54 -3.88 -2.35
N LEU A 16 1.64 -5.16 -2.70
CA LEU A 16 1.70 -6.25 -1.73
C LEU A 16 3.14 -6.39 -1.26
N TYR A 17 3.34 -6.43 0.06
CA TYR A 17 4.64 -6.71 0.67
C TYR A 17 4.51 -7.81 1.73
N GLY A 18 5.56 -8.02 2.51
CA GLY A 18 5.52 -8.98 3.62
C GLY A 18 5.56 -10.42 3.14
N SER A 19 5.06 -11.33 3.99
CA SER A 19 5.21 -12.77 3.80
C SER A 19 4.46 -13.30 2.58
N TYR A 20 3.29 -12.74 2.27
CA TYR A 20 2.56 -13.07 1.05
C TYR A 20 3.30 -12.66 -0.22
N ALA A 21 4.02 -11.54 -0.21
CA ALA A 21 4.83 -11.14 -1.35
C ALA A 21 6.07 -12.05 -1.54
N ARG A 22 6.71 -12.47 -0.44
CA ARG A 22 7.87 -13.37 -0.43
C ARG A 22 7.51 -14.84 -0.70
N GLY A 23 6.29 -15.25 -0.38
CA GLY A 23 5.83 -16.64 -0.45
C GLY A 23 6.15 -17.49 0.79
N ASP A 24 6.55 -16.86 1.90
CA ASP A 24 6.89 -17.53 3.17
C ASP A 24 5.80 -17.35 4.26
N PHE A 25 4.55 -17.10 3.84
CA PHE A 25 3.39 -16.93 4.72
C PHE A 25 2.92 -18.26 5.34
N ASN A 26 2.19 -18.14 6.44
CA ASN A 26 1.52 -19.26 7.11
C ASN A 26 0.03 -18.94 7.37
N LEU A 27 -0.70 -19.89 7.96
CA LEU A 27 -2.15 -19.77 8.19
C LEU A 27 -2.55 -18.57 9.07
N TRP A 28 -1.63 -18.06 9.88
CA TRP A 28 -1.85 -16.94 10.80
C TRP A 28 -1.28 -15.61 10.27
N SER A 29 -0.79 -15.60 9.02
CA SER A 29 -0.22 -14.39 8.42
C SER A 29 -1.32 -13.48 7.89
N ASP A 30 -1.23 -12.20 8.22
CA ASP A 30 -1.98 -11.14 7.57
C ASP A 30 -1.43 -10.82 6.18
N ILE A 31 -2.25 -10.19 5.34
CA ILE A 31 -1.91 -9.71 4.01
C ILE A 31 -1.53 -8.24 4.09
N ASP A 32 -0.23 -7.99 4.01
CA ASP A 32 0.40 -6.67 4.11
C ASP A 32 0.35 -5.88 2.79
N ILE A 33 -0.37 -4.77 2.74
CA ILE A 33 -0.39 -3.87 1.57
C ILE A 33 0.05 -2.43 1.88
N ILE A 34 0.64 -1.76 0.91
CA ILE A 34 0.85 -0.31 0.92
C ILE A 34 -0.12 0.29 -0.10
N VAL A 35 -1.00 1.18 0.36
CA VAL A 35 -1.92 1.94 -0.50
C VAL A 35 -1.43 3.37 -0.59
N ILE A 36 -1.23 3.84 -1.81
CA ILE A 36 -0.66 5.17 -2.08
C ILE A 36 -1.67 5.99 -2.88
N SER A 37 -2.01 7.18 -2.38
CA SER A 37 -2.88 8.14 -3.06
C SER A 37 -2.64 9.56 -2.58
N GLU A 38 -2.75 10.54 -3.49
CA GLU A 38 -2.74 11.97 -3.13
C GLU A 38 -3.91 12.36 -2.21
N HIS A 39 -5.00 11.58 -2.19
CA HIS A 39 -6.13 11.81 -1.29
C HIS A 39 -5.71 11.84 0.19
N PHE A 40 -4.71 11.03 0.56
CA PHE A 40 -4.21 10.95 1.93
C PHE A 40 -3.46 12.21 2.41
N SER A 41 -3.09 13.13 1.51
CA SER A 41 -2.42 14.39 1.88
C SER A 41 -3.29 15.31 2.74
N LYS A 42 -4.62 15.13 2.66
CA LYS A 42 -5.62 15.92 3.38
C LYS A 42 -6.05 15.29 4.70
N ILE A 43 -5.45 14.16 5.08
CA ILE A 43 -5.89 13.31 6.18
C ILE A 43 -4.71 13.03 7.11
N LYS A 44 -4.94 13.14 8.42
CA LYS A 44 -3.94 12.81 9.43
C LYS A 44 -3.54 11.33 9.30
N PRO A 45 -2.25 10.97 9.42
CA PRO A 45 -1.78 9.60 9.20
C PRO A 45 -2.60 8.50 9.89
N LEU A 46 -2.94 8.69 11.16
CA LEU A 46 -3.70 7.72 11.96
C LEU A 46 -5.15 7.52 11.48
N ASP A 47 -5.72 8.51 10.79
CA ASP A 47 -7.11 8.47 10.32
C ASP A 47 -7.25 7.92 8.90
N ARG A 48 -6.14 7.70 8.19
CA ARG A 48 -6.15 7.30 6.77
C ARG A 48 -6.74 5.91 6.58
N ILE A 49 -6.41 4.97 7.47
CA ILE A 49 -6.91 3.59 7.39
C ILE A 49 -8.44 3.54 7.47
N ASN A 50 -9.06 4.41 8.29
CA ASN A 50 -10.51 4.51 8.44
C ASN A 50 -11.23 4.91 7.14
N LYS A 51 -10.51 5.42 6.13
CA LYS A 51 -11.11 5.73 4.81
C LYS A 51 -11.26 4.53 3.90
N ILE A 52 -10.54 3.45 4.17
CA ILE A 52 -10.51 2.27 3.31
C ILE A 52 -10.86 0.99 4.05
N LEU A 53 -10.99 1.01 5.37
CA LEU A 53 -11.22 -0.18 6.19
C LEU A 53 -12.45 -0.98 5.74
N ASP A 54 -13.53 -0.30 5.33
CA ASP A 54 -14.76 -0.92 4.80
C ASP A 54 -14.59 -1.53 3.40
N ILE A 55 -13.50 -1.22 2.70
CA ILE A 55 -13.16 -1.74 1.38
C ILE A 55 -12.19 -2.93 1.48
N LEU A 56 -11.37 -2.97 2.54
CA LEU A 56 -10.34 -3.99 2.71
C LEU A 56 -10.97 -5.36 3.06
N PRO A 57 -10.52 -6.45 2.42
CA PRO A 57 -10.87 -7.79 2.84
C PRO A 57 -10.44 -8.08 4.29
N PRO A 58 -11.02 -9.12 4.93
CA PRO A 58 -10.54 -9.60 6.22
C PRO A 58 -9.04 -9.95 6.18
N ASN A 59 -8.33 -9.72 7.29
CA ASN A 59 -6.89 -9.99 7.46
C ASN A 59 -5.98 -9.24 6.46
N VAL A 60 -6.45 -8.12 5.91
CA VAL A 60 -5.61 -7.22 5.11
C VAL A 60 -5.22 -6.02 5.96
N GLU A 61 -3.92 -5.87 6.19
CA GLU A 61 -3.36 -4.69 6.85
C GLU A 61 -2.82 -3.71 5.80
N ALA A 62 -3.09 -2.42 5.97
CA ALA A 62 -2.71 -1.41 4.99
C ALA A 62 -1.93 -0.23 5.60
N ILE A 63 -0.75 0.03 5.04
CA ILE A 63 -0.03 1.29 5.25
C ILE A 63 -0.51 2.31 4.21
N CYS A 64 -1.07 3.43 4.67
CA CYS A 64 -1.62 4.49 3.81
C CYS A 64 -0.64 5.66 3.65
N LEU A 65 -0.06 5.83 2.47
CA LEU A 65 0.95 6.86 2.19
C LEU A 65 0.50 7.83 1.08
N THR A 66 0.95 9.07 1.16
CA THR A 66 0.95 9.95 -0.01
C THR A 66 2.06 9.55 -0.99
N PRO A 67 1.98 9.88 -2.28
CA PRO A 67 3.07 9.70 -3.24
C PRO A 67 4.41 10.29 -2.76
N LYS A 68 4.37 11.46 -2.11
CA LYS A 68 5.56 12.10 -1.54
C LYS A 68 6.16 11.27 -0.41
N GLU A 69 5.34 10.80 0.54
CA GLU A 69 5.79 9.94 1.63
C GLU A 69 6.31 8.60 1.12
N ALA A 70 5.64 7.99 0.14
CA ALA A 70 6.06 6.73 -0.47
C ALA A 70 7.44 6.83 -1.14
N ARG A 71 7.67 7.88 -1.94
CA ARG A 71 8.99 8.14 -2.53
C ARG A 71 10.09 8.27 -1.48
N ASN A 72 9.79 8.92 -0.34
CA ASN A 72 10.74 9.02 0.76
C ASN A 72 10.92 7.71 1.53
N PHE A 73 9.84 6.94 1.69
CA PHE A 73 9.84 5.65 2.37
C PHE A 73 10.73 4.65 1.62
N PHE A 74 10.56 4.52 0.30
CA PHE A 74 11.31 3.56 -0.52
C PHE A 74 12.78 3.94 -0.74
N LYS A 75 13.17 5.18 -0.47
CA LYS A 75 14.59 5.59 -0.45
C LYS A 75 15.35 5.07 0.77
N LYS A 76 14.66 4.72 1.86
CA LYS A 76 15.31 4.21 3.08
C LYS A 76 15.73 2.75 2.87
N PRO A 77 16.79 2.26 3.54
CA PRO A 77 17.30 0.90 3.32
C PRO A 77 16.24 -0.20 3.47
N TRP A 78 15.38 -0.09 4.48
CA TRP A 78 14.28 -1.05 4.69
C TRP A 78 13.17 -0.92 3.65
N GLY A 79 12.81 0.30 3.25
CA GLY A 79 11.82 0.53 2.19
C GLY A 79 12.30 -0.01 0.85
N HIS A 80 13.58 0.19 0.54
CA HIS A 80 14.21 -0.38 -0.64
C HIS A 80 14.18 -1.92 -0.62
N LYS A 81 14.43 -2.55 0.54
CA LYS A 81 14.30 -4.00 0.70
C LYS A 81 12.86 -4.49 0.47
N ILE A 82 11.88 -3.81 1.08
CA ILE A 82 10.46 -4.08 0.86
C ILE A 82 10.14 -4.04 -0.64
N LEU A 83 10.60 -3.00 -1.34
CA LEU A 83 10.31 -2.82 -2.76
C LEU A 83 10.88 -3.93 -3.66
N LYS A 84 12.05 -4.48 -3.30
CA LYS A 84 12.66 -5.60 -4.05
C LYS A 84 11.84 -6.89 -3.99
N GLU A 85 11.20 -7.14 -2.87
CA GLU A 85 10.43 -8.36 -2.61
C GLU A 85 8.93 -8.18 -2.96
N ALA A 86 8.48 -6.93 -3.05
CA ALA A 86 7.09 -6.59 -3.25
C ALA A 86 6.50 -7.06 -4.59
N LYS A 87 5.19 -7.32 -4.59
CA LYS A 87 4.40 -7.51 -5.81
C LYS A 87 3.56 -6.27 -6.06
N ILE A 88 3.75 -5.66 -7.22
CA ILE A 88 2.99 -4.48 -7.63
C ILE A 88 1.63 -4.96 -8.14
N ILE A 89 0.56 -4.57 -7.45
CA ILE A 89 -0.81 -4.88 -7.87
C ILE A 89 -1.26 -3.86 -8.92
N ILE A 90 -1.03 -2.57 -8.64
CA ILE A 90 -1.31 -1.45 -9.56
C ILE A 90 -0.39 -0.27 -9.23
N ASP A 91 0.05 0.51 -10.23
CA ASP A 91 0.85 1.72 -10.01
C ASP A 91 0.41 2.90 -10.91
N GLU A 92 -0.71 3.55 -10.59
CA GLU A 92 -1.18 4.73 -11.34
C GLU A 92 -0.44 6.02 -10.97
N ASN A 93 0.18 6.07 -9.78
CA ASN A 93 0.95 7.22 -9.32
C ASN A 93 2.41 7.20 -9.80
N ARG A 94 2.82 6.16 -10.55
CA ARG A 94 4.18 5.96 -11.08
C ARG A 94 5.23 6.10 -9.97
N ILE A 95 4.99 5.40 -8.86
CA ILE A 95 5.91 5.40 -7.72
C ILE A 95 7.05 4.43 -7.95
N ILE A 96 6.79 3.34 -8.66
CA ILE A 96 7.77 2.31 -8.94
C ILE A 96 8.48 2.67 -10.24
N GLU A 97 9.69 3.21 -10.14
CA GLU A 97 10.62 3.29 -11.26
C GLU A 97 11.32 1.93 -11.38
N LYS A 98 11.15 1.24 -12.51
CA LYS A 98 11.92 0.03 -12.86
C LYS A 98 13.26 0.41 -13.44
#